data_AF-A0A4P9WRH1-F1
#
_entry.id   AF-A0A4P9WRH1-F1
#
_cell.length_a   1.000
_cell.length_b   1.000
_cell.length_c   1.000
_cell.angle_alpha   90.00
_cell.angle_beta   90.00
_cell.angle_gamma   90.00
#
_symmetry.space_group_name_H-M   'P 1'
#
loop_
_entity.id
_entity.type
_entity.pdbx_description
1 polymer ?
#
loop_
_entity_poly.entity_id
_entity_poly.type
_entity_poly.pdbx_seq_one_letter_code
_entity_poly.pdbx_strand_id
1 'polypeptide(L)'
;MGVTESKLAFRKQVFQLNEQRNVSRDLDDFWSNFFKLPDSAEEVFNLFSPKDVRKLRDSAVENLETLFHKVADGPLLWRLHQ
;
A
#
# COMPACT_ATOMS: atom_id res chain seq x y z
N MET A 1 -21.85 -1.59 -7.17
CA MET A 1 -20.68 -2.43 -7.52
C MET A 1 -19.53 -1.82 -6.72
N GLY A 2 -18.76 -2.51 -5.87
CA GLY A 2 -17.80 -1.75 -5.05
C GLY A 2 -16.77 -2.51 -4.24
N VAL A 3 -17.20 -3.46 -3.40
CA VAL A 3 -16.28 -4.09 -2.42
C VAL A 3 -15.35 -5.10 -3.08
N THR A 4 -15.86 -5.98 -3.94
CA THR A 4 -15.04 -7.01 -4.61
C THR A 4 -14.02 -6.41 -5.58
N GLU A 5 -14.37 -5.31 -6.24
CA GLU A 5 -13.50 -4.62 -7.20
C GLU A 5 -12.36 -3.88 -6.47
N SER A 6 -12.66 -3.20 -5.36
CA SER A 6 -11.65 -2.53 -4.51
C SER A 6 -10.66 -3.53 -3.89
N LYS A 7 -11.16 -4.68 -3.40
CA LYS A 7 -10.33 -5.79 -2.90
C LYS A 7 -9.38 -6.33 -3.97
N LEU A 8 -9.88 -6.53 -5.19
CA LEU A 8 -9.08 -7.01 -6.31
C LEU A 8 -8.03 -5.97 -6.74
N ALA A 9 -8.42 -4.69 -6.79
CA ALA A 9 -7.50 -3.59 -7.09
C ALA A 9 -6.38 -3.49 -6.05
N PHE A 10 -6.70 -3.60 -4.76
CA PHE A 10 -5.71 -3.61 -3.69
C PHE A 10 -4.74 -4.78 -3.81
N ARG A 11 -5.24 -6.00 -4.08
CA ARG A 11 -4.38 -7.18 -4.32
C ARG A 11 -3.45 -6.99 -5.53
N LYS A 12 -3.93 -6.37 -6.61
CA LYS A 12 -3.08 -6.01 -7.76
C LYS A 12 -1.99 -5.01 -7.36
N GLN A 13 -2.30 -4.06 -6.49
CA GLN A 13 -1.33 -3.10 -5.98
C GLN A 13 -0.22 -3.78 -5.15
N VAL A 14 -0.58 -4.70 -4.24
CA VAL A 14 0.36 -5.52 -3.47
C VAL A 14 1.25 -6.36 -4.39
N PHE A 15 0.69 -6.92 -5.46
CA PHE A 15 1.46 -7.68 -6.45
C PHE A 15 2.46 -6.79 -7.17
N GLN A 16 2.05 -5.64 -7.69
CA GLN A 16 2.94 -4.68 -8.35
C GLN A 16 4.07 -4.21 -7.42
N LEU A 17 3.74 -3.94 -6.16
CA LEU A 17 4.70 -3.54 -5.13
C LEU A 17 5.81 -4.58 -4.92
N ASN A 18 5.49 -5.88 -5.08
CA ASN A 18 6.45 -6.98 -4.93
C ASN A 18 7.27 -7.26 -6.19
N GLU A 19 6.70 -7.05 -7.39
CA GLU A 19 7.35 -7.40 -8.67
C GLU A 19 8.20 -6.26 -9.23
N GLN A 20 7.82 -5.01 -8.98
CA GLN A 20 8.54 -3.84 -9.48
C GLN A 20 9.51 -3.35 -8.42
N ARG A 21 10.77 -3.11 -8.79
CA ARG A 21 11.77 -2.49 -7.92
C ARG A 21 11.81 -0.98 -8.13
N ASN A 22 12.15 -0.24 -7.08
CA ASN A 22 12.24 1.23 -7.10
C ASN A 22 10.99 1.91 -7.68
N VAL A 23 9.80 1.57 -7.18
CA VAL A 23 8.58 2.30 -7.54
C VAL A 23 8.74 3.76 -7.13
N SER A 24 8.57 4.68 -8.08
CA SER A 24 8.80 6.10 -7.81
C SER A 24 7.93 6.61 -6.67
N ARG A 25 8.55 7.37 -5.75
CA ARG A 25 7.89 7.99 -4.60
C ARG A 25 6.82 9.01 -4.99
N ASP A 26 6.95 9.58 -6.19
CA ASP A 26 6.08 10.64 -6.72
C ASP A 26 4.80 10.08 -7.38
N LEU A 27 4.66 8.74 -7.45
CA LEU A 27 3.44 8.10 -7.94
C LEU A 27 2.34 8.12 -6.87
N ASP A 28 1.84 9.32 -6.56
CA ASP A 28 0.90 9.53 -5.46
C ASP A 28 -0.39 8.71 -5.60
N ASP A 29 -0.89 8.50 -6.82
CA ASP A 29 -2.06 7.65 -7.03
C ASP A 29 -1.81 6.20 -6.62
N PHE A 30 -0.65 5.65 -6.99
CA PHE A 30 -0.25 4.28 -6.61
C PHE A 30 -0.16 4.13 -5.09
N TRP A 31 0.50 5.07 -4.41
CA TRP A 31 0.69 5.02 -2.97
C TRP A 31 -0.60 5.31 -2.20
N SER A 32 -1.42 6.25 -2.68
CA SER A 32 -2.69 6.61 -2.03
C SER A 32 -3.70 5.47 -2.04
N ASN A 33 -3.63 4.56 -3.03
CA ASN A 33 -4.50 3.39 -3.10
C ASN A 33 -4.34 2.44 -1.90
N PHE A 34 -3.16 2.39 -1.26
CA PHE A 34 -2.98 1.59 -0.04
C PHE A 34 -3.78 2.11 1.16
N PHE A 35 -4.27 3.34 1.09
CA PHE A 35 -5.06 4.00 2.14
C PHE A 35 -6.52 4.23 1.72
N LYS A 36 -6.78 4.38 0.42
CA LYS A 36 -8.11 4.66 -0.13
C LYS A 36 -8.94 3.42 -0.44
N LEU A 37 -8.29 2.34 -0.89
CA LEU A 37 -8.99 1.11 -1.30
C LEU A 37 -9.46 0.21 -0.15
N PRO A 38 -8.69 0.02 0.94
CA PRO A 38 -9.17 -0.78 2.06
C PRO A 38 -10.10 0.05 2.96
N ASP A 39 -11.21 -0.55 3.39
CA ASP A 39 -12.20 0.07 4.28
C ASP A 39 -11.76 0.01 5.76
N SER A 40 -10.81 -0.87 6.10
CA SER A 40 -10.32 -1.03 7.46
C SER A 40 -8.88 -1.55 7.54
N ALA A 41 -8.25 -1.41 8.70
CA ALA A 41 -6.94 -2.01 8.98
C ALA A 41 -6.97 -3.54 8.88
N GLU A 42 -8.07 -4.18 9.28
CA GLU A 42 -8.23 -5.64 9.18
C GLU A 42 -8.17 -6.10 7.71
N GLU A 43 -8.78 -5.34 6.80
CA GLU A 43 -8.71 -5.63 5.37
C GLU A 43 -7.30 -5.53 4.81
N VAL A 44 -6.50 -4.55 5.26
CA VAL A 44 -5.09 -4.45 4.89
C VAL A 44 -4.33 -5.71 5.26
N PHE A 45 -4.46 -6.21 6.50
CA PHE A 45 -3.74 -7.41 6.93
C PHE A 45 -4.25 -8.70 6.27
N ASN A 46 -5.54 -8.74 5.90
CA ASN A 46 -6.12 -9.86 5.16
C ASN A 46 -5.66 -9.89 3.70
N LEU A 47 -5.46 -8.73 3.07
CA LEU A 47 -5.08 -8.63 1.65
C LEU A 47 -3.57 -8.49 1.40
N PHE A 48 -2.82 -7.97 2.37
CA PHE A 48 -1.37 -7.88 2.35
C PHE A 48 -0.78 -8.87 3.35
N SER A 49 -0.56 -10.10 2.88
CA SER A 49 -0.23 -11.20 3.79
C SER A 49 1.19 -11.09 4.35
N PRO A 50 1.49 -11.76 5.48
CA PRO A 50 2.86 -11.80 6.02
C PRO A 50 3.90 -12.36 5.03
N LYS A 51 3.48 -13.23 4.09
CA LYS A 51 4.35 -13.77 3.04
C LYS A 51 4.73 -12.67 2.04
N ASP A 52 3.77 -11.84 1.65
CA ASP A 52 3.97 -10.73 0.74
C ASP A 52 4.88 -9.67 1.37
N VAL A 53 4.72 -9.38 2.66
CA VAL A 53 5.60 -8.43 3.39
C VAL A 53 7.04 -8.93 3.45
N ARG A 54 7.24 -10.23 3.74
CA ARG A 54 8.59 -10.83 3.73
C ARG A 54 9.22 -10.81 2.34
N LYS A 55 8.44 -11.17 1.31
CA LYS A 55 8.90 -11.09 -0.09
C LYS A 55 9.31 -9.67 -0.43
N LEU A 56 8.46 -8.68 -0.14
CA LEU A 56 8.75 -7.28 -0.40
C LEU A 56 10.04 -6.81 0.28
N ARG A 57 10.23 -7.15 1.56
CA ARG A 57 11.46 -6.87 2.31
C ARG A 57 12.70 -7.47 1.61
N ASP A 58 12.59 -8.71 1.12
CA ASP A 58 13.72 -9.45 0.58
C ASP A 58 14.04 -9.07 -0.89
N SER A 59 13.03 -8.65 -1.67
CA SER A 59 13.18 -8.40 -3.11
C SER A 59 13.12 -6.93 -3.52
N ALA A 60 12.46 -6.06 -2.76
CA ALA A 60 12.29 -4.64 -3.05
C ALA A 60 12.13 -3.82 -1.76
N VAL A 61 13.15 -3.84 -0.90
CA VAL A 61 13.17 -3.14 0.39
C VAL A 61 12.92 -1.64 0.24
N GLU A 62 13.38 -1.03 -0.85
CA GLU A 62 13.16 0.38 -1.19
C GLU A 62 11.66 0.76 -1.26
N ASN A 63 10.82 -0.16 -1.71
CA ASN A 63 9.38 0.04 -1.82
C ASN A 63 8.73 -0.06 -0.44
N LEU A 64 9.23 -0.95 0.42
CA LEU A 64 8.77 -1.08 1.79
C LEU A 64 9.10 0.19 2.60
N GLU A 65 10.31 0.73 2.45
CA GLU A 65 10.71 2.01 3.05
C GLU A 65 9.81 3.15 2.58
N THR A 66 9.55 3.22 1.27
CA THR A 66 8.65 4.24 0.71
C THR A 66 7.23 4.10 1.25
N LEU A 67 6.71 2.87 1.36
CA LEU A 67 5.41 2.60 1.94
C LEU A 67 5.35 3.09 3.40
N PHE A 68 6.37 2.79 4.21
CA PHE A 68 6.45 3.26 5.59
C PHE A 68 6.50 4.78 5.69
N HIS A 69 7.25 5.45 4.82
CA HIS A 69 7.24 6.91 4.76
C HIS A 69 5.85 7.46 4.45
N LYS A 70 5.16 6.94 3.42
CA LYS A 70 3.80 7.36 3.10
C LYS A 70 2.81 7.09 4.25
N VAL A 71 2.99 5.98 4.99
CA VAL A 71 2.21 5.68 6.21
C VAL A 71 2.52 6.65 7.36
N ALA A 72 3.75 7.15 7.49
CA ALA A 72 4.09 8.15 8.50
C ALA A 72 3.55 9.54 8.12
N ASP A 73 3.64 9.90 6.84
CA ASP A 73 3.22 11.20 6.31
C ASP A 73 1.69 11.33 6.24
N GLY A 74 1.00 10.24 5.89
CA GLY A 74 -0.46 10.22 5.69
C GLY A 74 -1.26 10.68 6.92
N PRO A 75 -1.16 10.04 8.10
CA PRO A 75 -1.86 10.42 9.32
C PRO A 75 -1.54 11.84 9.80
N LEU A 76 -0.34 12.35 9.51
CA LEU A 76 0.04 13.73 9.84
C LEU A 76 -0.68 14.73 8.93
N LEU A 77 -0.83 14.44 7.64
CA LEU A 77 -1.59 15.27 6.71
C LEU A 77 -3.10 15.22 7.00
N TRP A 78 -3.66 14.05 7.34
CA TRP A 78 -5.09 13.94 7.71
C TRP A 78 -5.46 14.74 8.97
N ARG A 79 -4.52 14.96 9.89
CA ARG A 79 -4.74 15.77 11.11
C ARG A 79 -4.59 17.28 10.90
N LEU A 80 -3.94 17.72 9.82
CA LEU A 80 -3.75 19.14 9.53
C LEU A 80 -4.88 19.76 8.68
N HIS A 81 -5.79 18.92 8.16
CA HIS A 81 -6.93 19.30 7.32
C HIS A 81 -8.31 19.10 8.00
N GLN A 82 -8.35 18.88 9.31
CA GLN A 82 -9.56 18.99 10.15
C GLN A 82 -9.44 20.19 11.06
#